data_AF-A0A919J6C8-F1
#
_entry.id   AF-A0A919J6C8-F1
#
_cell.length_a   1.000
_cell.length_b   1.000
_cell.length_c   1.000
_cell.angle_alpha   90.00
_cell.angle_beta   90.00
_cell.angle_gamma   90.00
#
_symmetry.space_group_name_H-M   'P 1'
#
loop_
_entity.id
_entity.type
_entity.pdbx_description
1 polymer ?
#
loop_
_entity_poly.entity_id
_entity_poly.type
_entity_poly.pdbx_seq_one_letter_code
_entity_poly.pdbx_strand_id
1 'polypeptide(L)'
;MASKETNAAVARLREQDDAEQRELRQRQAARKRALAAVEARQAAVTAAERERDTVTARLNAAVVDAHAGFDLAVAVLARLSPSVERAAELVGPSVAEVRRAVQRAPKADVDAQAAQLLTGSEGRRSRAPRAVASRGAGDARTVLTRTEPESDRDRDQRGDAQHGGDATE
;
A
#
# COMPACT_ATOMS: atom_id res chain seq x y z
N MET A 1 39.23 -30.36 68.10
CA MET A 1 39.21 -30.73 66.66
C MET A 1 37.86 -30.40 66.01
N ALA A 2 36.71 -30.57 66.69
CA ALA A 2 35.36 -30.32 66.16
C ALA A 2 35.09 -28.93 65.55
N SER A 3 35.67 -27.85 66.08
CA SER A 3 35.38 -26.47 65.60
C SER A 3 35.87 -26.18 64.17
N LYS A 4 36.93 -26.84 63.69
CA LYS A 4 37.44 -26.63 62.32
C LYS A 4 36.54 -27.26 61.27
N GLU A 5 35.98 -28.43 61.56
CA GLU A 5 35.07 -29.15 60.67
C GLU A 5 33.73 -28.44 60.53
N THR A 6 33.19 -27.91 61.64
CA THR A 6 31.96 -27.10 61.60
C THR A 6 32.15 -25.82 60.79
N ASN A 7 33.27 -25.12 60.95
CA ASN A 7 33.57 -23.92 60.15
C ASN A 7 33.71 -24.23 58.65
N ALA A 8 34.31 -25.36 58.31
CA ALA A 8 34.41 -25.82 56.91
C ALA A 8 33.04 -26.18 56.33
N ALA A 9 32.15 -26.80 57.11
CA ALA A 9 30.78 -27.12 56.69
C ALA A 9 29.95 -25.85 56.43
N VAL A 10 30.05 -24.85 57.32
CA VAL A 10 29.36 -23.56 57.14
C VAL A 10 29.88 -22.80 55.92
N ALA A 11 31.20 -22.84 55.65
CA ALA A 11 31.77 -22.21 54.47
C ALA A 11 31.23 -22.84 53.17
N ARG A 12 31.13 -24.18 53.11
CA ARG A 12 30.55 -24.89 51.95
C ARG A 12 29.07 -24.58 51.76
N LEU A 13 28.30 -24.49 52.84
CA LEU A 13 26.88 -24.15 52.77
C LEU A 13 26.69 -22.73 52.20
N ARG A 14 27.47 -21.76 52.66
CA ARG A 14 27.42 -20.39 52.12
C ARG A 14 27.79 -20.33 50.65
N GLU A 15 28.81 -21.07 50.23
CA GLU A 15 29.22 -21.15 48.83
C GLU A 15 28.12 -21.77 47.95
N GLN A 16 27.44 -22.80 48.46
CA GLN A 16 26.29 -23.41 47.80
C GLN A 16 25.13 -22.41 47.69
N ASP A 17 24.76 -21.74 48.78
CA ASP A 17 23.70 -20.73 48.80
C ASP A 17 24.00 -19.58 47.82
N ASP A 18 25.25 -19.11 47.77
CA ASP A 18 25.69 -18.08 46.84
C ASP A 18 25.62 -18.55 45.37
N ALA A 19 25.97 -19.82 45.11
CA ALA A 19 25.83 -20.43 43.79
C ALA A 19 24.36 -20.54 43.36
N GLU A 20 23.49 -21.00 44.24
CA GLU A 20 22.04 -21.12 44.00
C GLU A 20 21.41 -19.73 43.78
N GLN A 21 21.77 -18.72 44.58
CA GLN A 21 21.29 -17.35 44.38
C GLN A 21 21.73 -16.77 43.03
N ARG A 22 22.99 -17.01 42.63
CA ARG A 22 23.47 -16.56 41.30
C ARG A 22 22.69 -17.24 40.18
N GLU A 23 22.45 -18.54 40.29
CA GLU A 23 21.68 -19.28 39.30
C GLU A 23 20.22 -18.77 39.23
N LEU A 24 19.57 -18.56 40.37
CA LEU A 24 18.22 -18.01 40.41
C LEU A 24 18.13 -16.63 39.77
N ARG A 25 19.09 -15.73 40.04
CA ARG A 25 19.16 -14.40 39.39
C ARG A 25 19.33 -14.52 37.88
N GLN A 26 20.18 -15.44 37.41
CA GLN A 26 20.36 -15.68 35.97
C GLN A 26 19.07 -16.20 35.33
N ARG A 27 18.39 -17.17 35.95
CA ARG A 27 17.11 -17.70 35.48
C ARG A 27 16.02 -16.61 35.46
N GLN A 28 15.95 -15.75 36.49
CA GLN A 28 15.02 -14.62 36.53
C GLN A 28 15.32 -13.59 35.43
N ALA A 29 16.59 -13.24 35.22
CA ALA A 29 16.99 -12.35 34.14
C ALA A 29 16.65 -12.91 32.76
N ALA A 30 16.88 -14.21 32.54
CA ALA A 30 16.50 -14.89 31.30
C ALA A 30 14.97 -14.89 31.10
N ARG A 31 14.18 -15.19 32.15
CA ARG A 31 12.71 -15.12 32.10
C ARG A 31 12.23 -13.71 31.79
N LYS A 32 12.80 -12.68 32.42
CA LYS A 32 12.45 -11.27 32.16
C LYS A 32 12.69 -10.89 30.70
N ARG A 33 13.83 -11.30 30.13
CA ARG A 33 14.13 -11.09 28.70
C ARG A 33 13.16 -11.84 27.79
N ALA A 34 12.82 -13.08 28.14
CA ALA A 34 11.86 -13.87 27.37
C ALA A 34 10.46 -13.22 27.36
N LEU A 35 9.99 -12.72 28.51
CA LEU A 35 8.71 -12.01 28.61
C LEU A 35 8.72 -10.72 27.78
N ALA A 36 9.79 -9.90 27.90
CA ALA A 36 9.93 -8.69 27.10
C ALA A 36 9.92 -8.99 25.58
N ALA A 37 10.53 -10.10 25.16
CA ALA A 37 10.50 -10.54 23.77
C ALA A 37 9.09 -10.96 23.31
N VAL A 38 8.31 -11.63 24.17
CA VAL A 38 6.92 -11.98 23.89
C VAL A 38 6.05 -10.72 23.79
N GLU A 39 6.21 -9.76 24.71
CA GLU A 39 5.50 -8.48 24.68
C GLU A 39 5.81 -7.69 23.39
N ALA A 40 7.08 -7.62 22.99
CA ALA A 40 7.47 -6.98 21.73
C ALA A 40 6.85 -7.66 20.50
N ARG A 41 6.80 -9.00 20.48
CA ARG A 41 6.14 -9.75 19.41
C ARG A 41 4.63 -9.50 19.40
N GLN A 42 3.99 -9.46 20.56
CA GLN A 42 2.56 -9.18 20.67
C GLN A 42 2.24 -7.76 20.14
N ALA A 43 3.05 -6.77 20.50
CA ALA A 43 2.92 -5.42 19.97
C ALA A 43 3.07 -5.37 18.44
N ALA A 44 4.03 -6.12 17.89
CA ALA A 44 4.23 -6.22 16.44
C ALA A 44 3.03 -6.87 15.73
N VAL A 45 2.45 -7.93 16.31
CA VAL A 45 1.23 -8.58 15.78
C VAL A 45 0.06 -7.60 15.78
N THR A 46 -0.19 -6.91 16.90
CA THR A 46 -1.28 -5.92 16.97
C THR A 46 -1.09 -4.76 16.00
N ALA A 47 0.16 -4.32 15.76
CA ALA A 47 0.44 -3.31 14.73
C ALA A 47 0.15 -3.84 13.32
N ALA A 48 0.55 -5.08 13.02
CA ALA A 48 0.28 -5.71 11.73
C ALA A 48 -1.23 -5.92 11.49
N GLU A 49 -2.01 -6.26 12.52
CA GLU A 49 -3.47 -6.37 12.44
C GLU A 49 -4.13 -5.03 12.10
N ARG A 50 -3.72 -3.95 12.76
CA ARG A 50 -4.23 -2.59 12.46
C ARG A 50 -3.92 -2.16 11.02
N GLU A 51 -2.73 -2.47 10.54
CA GLU A 51 -2.34 -2.17 9.16
C GLU A 51 -3.18 -2.98 8.17
N ARG A 52 -3.35 -4.29 8.42
CA ARG A 52 -4.22 -5.17 7.61
C ARG A 52 -5.63 -4.63 7.54
N ASP A 53 -6.20 -4.22 8.67
CA ASP A 53 -7.58 -3.71 8.73
C ASP A 53 -7.71 -2.40 7.92
N THR A 54 -6.70 -1.53 8.00
CA THR A 54 -6.64 -0.29 7.21
C THR A 54 -6.55 -0.57 5.70
N VAL A 55 -5.68 -1.49 5.29
CA VAL A 55 -5.54 -1.90 3.89
C VAL A 55 -6.82 -2.54 3.38
N THR A 56 -7.45 -3.39 4.20
CA THR A 56 -8.73 -4.04 3.86
C THR A 56 -9.84 -3.02 3.66
N ALA A 57 -9.94 -2.02 4.55
CA ALA A 57 -10.92 -0.94 4.41
C ALA A 57 -10.71 -0.14 3.11
N ARG A 58 -9.46 0.17 2.75
CA ARG A 58 -9.12 0.86 1.50
C ARG A 58 -9.46 0.02 0.27
N LEU A 59 -9.13 -1.27 0.29
CA LEU A 59 -9.47 -2.19 -0.81
C LEU A 59 -10.99 -2.33 -0.97
N ASN A 60 -11.73 -2.47 0.12
CA ASN A 60 -13.19 -2.54 0.08
C ASN A 60 -13.79 -1.25 -0.49
N ALA A 61 -13.30 -0.08 -0.08
CA ALA A 61 -13.72 1.20 -0.65
C ALA A 61 -13.44 1.27 -2.16
N ALA A 62 -12.22 0.92 -2.59
CA ALA A 62 -11.85 0.90 -4.01
C ALA A 62 -12.72 -0.07 -4.84
N VAL A 63 -13.07 -1.23 -4.29
CA VAL A 63 -13.97 -2.20 -4.94
C VAL A 63 -15.39 -1.64 -5.07
N VAL A 64 -15.91 -0.99 -4.02
CA VAL A 64 -17.23 -0.33 -4.06
C VAL A 64 -17.25 0.79 -5.10
N ASP A 65 -16.22 1.64 -5.12
CA ASP A 65 -16.09 2.73 -6.09
C ASP A 65 -15.98 2.21 -7.53
N ALA A 66 -15.20 1.15 -7.74
CA ALA A 66 -15.08 0.51 -9.06
C ALA A 66 -16.41 -0.09 -9.52
N HIS A 67 -17.17 -0.74 -8.63
CA HIS A 67 -18.50 -1.25 -8.95
C HIS A 67 -19.49 -0.13 -9.25
N ALA A 68 -19.47 0.97 -8.50
CA ALA A 68 -20.31 2.14 -8.76
C ALA A 68 -19.98 2.77 -10.12
N GLY A 69 -18.69 2.91 -10.45
CA GLY A 69 -18.23 3.40 -11.74
C GLY A 69 -18.63 2.48 -12.90
N PHE A 70 -18.54 1.16 -12.71
CA PHE A 70 -19.02 0.18 -13.67
C PHE A 70 -20.54 0.28 -13.88
N ASP A 71 -21.32 0.32 -12.80
CA ASP A 71 -22.78 0.44 -12.87
C ASP A 71 -23.20 1.73 -13.60
N LEU A 72 -22.52 2.84 -13.32
CA LEU A 72 -22.72 4.11 -14.02
C LEU A 72 -22.41 4.00 -15.51
N ALA A 73 -21.27 3.42 -15.89
CA ALA A 73 -20.88 3.25 -17.29
C ALA A 73 -21.89 2.36 -18.06
N VAL A 74 -22.34 1.27 -17.45
CA VAL A 74 -23.37 0.39 -18.01
C VAL A 74 -24.71 1.12 -18.15
N ALA A 75 -25.09 1.91 -17.14
CA ALA A 75 -26.33 2.69 -17.17
C ALA A 75 -26.31 3.77 -18.25
N VAL A 76 -25.17 4.45 -18.46
CA VAL A 76 -24.97 5.42 -19.54
C VAL A 76 -25.05 4.73 -20.90
N LEU A 77 -24.42 3.57 -21.09
CA LEU A 77 -24.55 2.83 -22.34
C LEU A 77 -25.99 2.39 -22.61
N ALA A 78 -26.68 1.88 -21.58
CA ALA A 78 -28.09 1.50 -21.68
C ALA A 78 -28.97 2.71 -22.04
N ARG A 79 -28.67 3.89 -21.50
CA ARG A 79 -29.37 5.15 -21.80
C ARG A 79 -29.21 5.61 -23.25
N LEU A 80 -28.02 5.37 -23.82
CA LEU A 80 -27.66 5.73 -25.20
C LEU A 80 -28.04 4.63 -26.22
N SER A 81 -28.38 3.43 -25.75
CA SER A 81 -28.78 2.31 -26.58
C SER A 81 -30.28 2.35 -26.89
N PRO A 82 -30.72 1.77 -28.01
CA PRO A 82 -32.16 1.67 -28.33
C PRO A 82 -32.94 0.80 -27.33
N SER A 83 -32.28 -0.18 -26.72
CA SER A 83 -32.86 -1.07 -25.72
C SER A 83 -31.79 -1.58 -24.73
N VAL A 84 -32.25 -2.10 -23.59
CA VAL A 84 -31.39 -2.70 -22.56
C VAL A 84 -30.74 -3.99 -23.09
N GLU A 85 -31.46 -4.74 -23.91
CA GLU A 85 -30.99 -5.97 -24.54
C GLU A 85 -29.81 -5.67 -25.48
N ARG A 86 -29.89 -4.57 -26.25
CA ARG A 86 -28.78 -4.15 -27.12
C ARG A 86 -27.57 -3.69 -26.32
N ALA A 87 -27.77 -3.03 -25.19
CA ALA A 87 -26.68 -2.66 -24.30
C ALA A 87 -26.01 -3.90 -23.68
N ALA A 88 -26.80 -4.92 -23.29
CA ALA A 88 -26.29 -6.19 -22.77
C ALA A 88 -25.41 -6.92 -23.79
N GLU A 89 -25.83 -6.96 -25.06
CA GLU A 89 -25.01 -7.51 -26.16
C GLU A 89 -23.65 -6.81 -26.32
N LEU A 90 -23.59 -5.49 -26.05
CA LEU A 90 -22.38 -4.69 -26.24
C LEU A 90 -21.40 -4.75 -25.06
N VAL A 91 -21.89 -4.90 -23.83
CA VAL A 91 -21.02 -4.95 -22.63
C VAL A 91 -20.58 -6.38 -22.31
N GLY A 92 -21.35 -7.39 -22.74
CA GLY A 92 -21.13 -8.80 -22.41
C GLY A 92 -21.92 -9.40 -21.21
N PRO A 93 -22.28 -8.67 -20.13
CA PRO A 93 -23.09 -9.22 -19.05
C PRO A 93 -24.53 -9.50 -19.48
N SER A 94 -25.23 -10.27 -18.65
CA SER A 94 -26.64 -10.62 -18.86
C SER A 94 -27.56 -9.40 -18.78
N VAL A 95 -28.72 -9.45 -19.44
CA VAL A 95 -29.75 -8.39 -19.38
C VAL A 95 -30.14 -8.05 -17.93
N ALA A 96 -30.16 -9.04 -17.04
CA ALA A 96 -30.48 -8.84 -15.63
C ALA A 96 -29.44 -7.94 -14.92
N GLU A 97 -28.15 -8.10 -15.23
CA GLU A 97 -27.08 -7.28 -14.66
C GLU A 97 -27.14 -5.85 -15.17
N VAL A 98 -27.41 -5.65 -16.47
CA VAL A 98 -27.62 -4.30 -17.03
C VAL A 98 -28.81 -3.61 -16.36
N ARG A 99 -29.93 -4.31 -16.16
CA ARG A 99 -31.09 -3.75 -15.44
C ARG A 99 -30.74 -3.36 -14.01
N ARG A 100 -29.96 -4.19 -13.30
CA ARG A 100 -29.51 -3.88 -11.92
C ARG A 100 -28.54 -2.71 -11.88
N ALA A 101 -27.65 -2.57 -12.86
CA ALA A 101 -26.73 -1.44 -12.96
C ALA A 101 -27.52 -0.14 -13.17
N VAL A 102 -28.48 -0.13 -14.11
CA VAL A 102 -29.38 1.01 -14.36
C VAL A 102 -30.19 1.40 -13.12
N GLN A 103 -30.64 0.43 -12.33
CA GLN A 103 -31.39 0.69 -11.09
C GLN A 103 -30.53 1.27 -9.96
N ARG A 104 -29.24 0.93 -9.91
CA ARG A 104 -28.30 1.37 -8.87
C ARG A 104 -27.64 2.70 -9.18
N ALA A 105 -27.40 3.00 -10.46
CA ALA A 105 -26.76 4.24 -10.88
C ALA A 105 -27.67 5.47 -10.62
N PRO A 106 -27.15 6.57 -10.05
CA PRO A 106 -27.92 7.80 -9.88
C PRO A 106 -28.31 8.39 -11.24
N LYS A 107 -29.63 8.58 -11.46
CA LYS A 107 -30.15 9.06 -12.74
C LYS A 107 -29.54 10.40 -13.20
N ALA A 108 -29.31 11.32 -12.26
CA ALA A 108 -28.72 12.62 -12.56
C ALA A 108 -27.31 12.50 -13.17
N ASP A 109 -26.49 11.59 -12.63
CA ASP A 109 -25.12 11.36 -13.10
C ASP A 109 -25.14 10.66 -14.47
N VAL A 110 -26.04 9.69 -14.66
CA VAL A 110 -26.26 9.01 -15.93
C VAL A 110 -26.64 10.01 -17.02
N ASP A 111 -27.62 10.88 -16.76
CA ASP A 111 -28.08 11.87 -17.72
C ASP A 111 -27.00 12.92 -18.02
N ALA A 112 -26.24 13.37 -17.00
CA ALA A 112 -25.13 14.30 -17.19
C ALA A 112 -24.00 13.71 -18.06
N GLN A 113 -23.59 12.47 -17.79
CA GLN A 113 -22.52 11.82 -18.56
C GLN A 113 -22.98 11.44 -19.97
N ALA A 114 -24.23 11.00 -20.14
CA ALA A 114 -24.82 10.76 -21.46
C ALA A 114 -24.87 12.05 -22.29
N ALA A 115 -25.29 13.18 -21.69
CA ALA A 115 -25.28 14.47 -22.35
C ALA A 115 -23.87 14.90 -22.77
N GLN A 116 -22.88 14.78 -21.88
CA GLN A 116 -21.48 15.09 -22.20
C GLN A 116 -20.95 14.29 -23.39
N LEU A 117 -21.25 12.99 -23.46
CA LEU A 117 -20.84 12.13 -24.58
C LEU A 117 -21.50 12.53 -25.89
N LEU A 118 -22.79 12.89 -25.86
CA LEU A 118 -23.53 13.36 -27.04
C LEU A 118 -22.99 14.71 -27.53
N THR A 119 -22.83 15.69 -26.66
CA THR A 119 -22.30 17.02 -27.00
C THR A 119 -20.84 16.95 -27.47
N GLY A 120 -20.02 16.10 -26.86
CA GLY A 120 -18.63 15.86 -27.29
C GLY A 120 -18.53 15.20 -28.68
N SER A 121 -19.56 14.47 -29.11
CA SER A 121 -19.61 13.82 -30.42
C SER A 121 -20.04 14.77 -31.56
N GLU A 122 -20.71 15.88 -31.24
CA GLU A 122 -21.14 16.91 -32.20
C GLU A 122 -19.97 17.82 -32.58
N GLY A 123 -19.04 18.09 -31.65
CA GLY A 123 -17.85 18.91 -31.88
C GLY A 123 -16.77 18.28 -32.80
N ARG A 124 -16.77 16.95 -33.00
CA ARG A 124 -15.79 16.26 -33.87
C ARG A 124 -16.27 16.02 -35.31
N ARG A 125 -17.55 16.22 -35.62
CA ARG A 125 -18.10 16.01 -36.98
C ARG A 125 -17.98 17.23 -37.89
N SER A 126 -17.43 18.35 -37.42
CA SER A 126 -17.30 19.60 -38.19
C SER A 126 -15.86 19.93 -38.63
N ARG A 127 -15.06 18.93 -39.04
CA ARG A 127 -13.79 19.22 -39.74
C ARG A 127 -13.38 18.14 -40.74
N ALA A 128 -13.99 18.17 -41.92
CA ALA A 128 -13.35 18.09 -43.24
C ALA A 128 -14.45 18.11 -44.34
N PRO A 129 -14.24 18.72 -45.53
CA PRO A 129 -12.94 18.80 -46.21
C PRO A 129 -12.57 20.19 -46.78
N ARG A 130 -11.29 20.53 -46.75
CA ARG A 130 -10.70 21.41 -47.77
C ARG A 130 -9.53 20.69 -48.41
N ALA A 131 -9.76 20.21 -49.63
CA ALA A 131 -8.72 19.81 -50.54
C ALA A 131 -7.83 21.02 -50.85
N VAL A 132 -6.53 20.90 -50.58
CA VAL A 132 -5.47 21.52 -51.39
C VAL A 132 -4.32 20.52 -51.44
N ALA A 133 -3.89 20.23 -52.67
CA ALA A 133 -2.84 19.30 -53.04
C ALA A 133 -1.43 19.88 -52.84
N SER A 134 -0.48 19.01 -52.48
CA SER A 134 0.91 18.89 -53.02
C SER A 134 1.70 17.95 -52.09
N ARG A 135 2.05 16.73 -52.54
CA ARG A 135 3.31 16.31 -53.22
C ARG A 135 4.56 16.31 -52.33
N GLY A 136 5.17 15.12 -52.19
CA GLY A 136 6.51 14.83 -51.66
C GLY A 136 6.45 13.80 -50.52
N ALA A 137 6.51 12.48 -50.73
CA ALA A 137 7.62 11.63 -51.21
C ALA A 137 8.87 11.66 -50.30
N GLY A 138 9.22 10.50 -49.73
CA GLY A 138 10.44 10.22 -48.93
C GLY A 138 10.09 9.85 -47.49
N ASP A 139 9.85 8.58 -47.13
CA ASP A 139 10.80 7.46 -47.01
C ASP A 139 11.86 7.65 -45.91
N ALA A 140 12.09 6.54 -45.20
CA ALA A 140 13.19 6.21 -44.30
C ALA A 140 13.15 6.61 -42.79
N ARG A 141 12.98 5.54 -42.00
CA ARG A 141 13.82 5.14 -40.84
C ARG A 141 13.50 5.68 -39.44
N THR A 142 12.98 4.76 -38.63
CA THR A 142 13.60 4.25 -37.39
C THR A 142 14.53 5.21 -36.65
N VAL A 143 14.09 5.71 -35.49
CA VAL A 143 14.98 6.01 -34.36
C VAL A 143 14.27 5.63 -33.06
N LEU A 144 14.61 4.44 -32.57
CA LEU A 144 14.52 4.06 -31.16
C LEU A 144 15.72 4.70 -30.44
N THR A 145 15.46 5.65 -29.55
CA THR A 145 16.41 6.14 -28.54
C THR A 145 15.57 6.38 -27.29
N ARG A 146 15.53 5.49 -26.28
CA ARG A 146 16.63 5.18 -25.33
C ARG A 146 17.36 6.44 -24.89
N THR A 147 16.84 7.10 -23.86
CA THR A 147 17.54 8.09 -23.05
C THR A 147 17.40 7.70 -21.58
N GLU A 148 18.28 6.80 -21.16
CA GLU A 148 19.03 6.87 -19.90
C GLU A 148 20.43 6.35 -20.27
N PRO A 149 21.53 6.97 -19.80
CA PRO A 149 21.84 7.03 -18.37
C PRO A 149 22.59 8.30 -17.87
N GLU A 150 22.71 8.36 -16.55
CA GLU A 150 23.87 8.81 -15.73
C GLU A 150 24.40 10.26 -15.86
N SER A 151 24.47 10.98 -14.74
CA SER A 151 25.67 10.98 -13.87
C SER A 151 25.82 12.30 -13.10
N ASP A 152 26.25 12.15 -11.85
CA ASP A 152 27.10 13.07 -11.09
C ASP A 152 26.66 14.50 -10.85
N ARG A 153 26.23 14.76 -9.60
CA ARG A 153 26.93 15.74 -8.75
C ARG A 153 27.00 15.27 -7.31
N ASP A 154 28.12 14.61 -7.02
CA ASP A 154 28.85 14.83 -5.77
C ASP A 154 28.97 16.33 -5.49
N ARG A 155 28.58 16.75 -4.28
CA ARG A 155 29.23 17.85 -3.59
C ARG A 155 29.06 17.70 -2.08
N ASP A 156 30.04 17.03 -1.51
CA ASP A 156 30.82 17.47 -0.35
C ASP A 156 30.33 18.73 0.38
N GLN A 157 30.08 18.58 1.68
CA GLN A 157 30.71 19.32 2.78
C GLN A 157 30.14 18.74 4.09
N ARG A 158 30.89 17.98 4.91
CA ARG A 158 32.06 18.34 5.74
C ARG A 158 31.84 19.58 6.59
N GLY A 159 32.05 19.42 7.90
CA GLY A 159 31.85 20.39 8.96
C GLY A 159 31.39 19.65 10.22
N ASP A 160 32.21 18.81 10.85
CA ASP A 160 33.33 19.14 11.77
C ASP A 160 32.90 19.78 13.11
N ALA A 161 33.66 19.35 14.15
CA ALA A 161 33.76 19.82 15.54
C ALA A 161 32.69 19.28 16.52
N GLN A 162 32.97 18.31 17.40
CA GLN A 162 33.94 18.29 18.53
C GLN A 162 33.88 19.52 19.45
N HIS A 163 33.31 19.36 20.66
CA HIS A 163 33.68 19.95 21.97
C HIS A 163 32.46 19.82 22.91
N GLY A 164 32.52 19.43 24.18
CA GLY A 164 33.61 19.12 25.12
C GLY A 164 33.04 18.17 26.20
N GLY A 165 33.88 17.45 26.95
CA GLY A 165 34.43 17.94 28.23
C GLY A 165 33.48 17.50 29.36
N ASP A 166 33.74 16.43 30.11
CA ASP A 166 34.71 16.30 31.22
C ASP A 166 34.33 17.10 32.49
N ALA A 167 34.70 16.55 33.65
CA ALA A 167 34.50 16.99 35.05
C ALA A 167 33.19 16.49 35.74
N THR A 168 33.22 15.43 36.56
CA THR A 168 33.56 15.37 38.00
C THR A 168 32.62 16.15 38.93
N GLU A 169 31.79 15.44 39.69
CA GLU A 169 31.66 15.49 41.16
C GLU A 169 30.90 14.25 41.68
#